data_AF-A0A202DR99-F1
#
_entry.id   AF-A0A202DR99-F1
#
_cell.length_a   1.000
_cell.length_b   1.000
_cell.length_c   1.000
_cell.angle_alpha   90.00
_cell.angle_beta   90.00
_cell.angle_gamma   90.00
#
_symmetry.space_group_name_H-M   'P 1'
#
loop_
_entity.id
_entity.type
_entity.pdbx_description
1 polymer ?
#
loop_
_entity_poly.entity_id
_entity_poly.type
_entity_poly.pdbx_seq_one_letter_code
_entity_poly.pdbx_strand_id
1 'polypeptide(L)'
;MRKSNRITRQRKKLVRKKLRTIGLVLLTLSLTAISLKAQYIFWRELFGVETGLLAASVFEVIRISALYLMIRYKGVKRITFSALYLVISLFFGAIGFAHWHSELLMIDHQEEVLKHQEYAGEIDIVKKAYATKQNEQIKSLEGEIKYIDNLLAKNPGSAYWARRRDQYVSLRDEKIKERDTFLAEKVEDFEGWLEAKKALVDVELDQVTVEQSRYQAIQESVMSIFGLSTQRVRKILALSFVVFIEISIVLLTFISGEGRVLDPSEMKKESVLTYLMQYYSPEDIEQFALKSGGLYLSKCEIPLASEITPRLRPLRQMILENGFSAKEIEAFFKLFNGPQRKMLPH
;
A
#
# COMPACT_ATOMS: atom_id res chain seq x y z
N MET A 1 17.03 -44.98 29.09
CA MET A 1 17.37 -43.89 28.13
C MET A 1 16.26 -43.46 27.15
N ARG A 2 15.47 -44.34 26.50
CA ARG A 2 14.54 -43.94 25.40
C ARG A 2 13.53 -42.81 25.71
N LYS A 3 13.05 -42.62 26.96
CA LYS A 3 12.11 -41.53 27.32
C LYS A 3 12.70 -40.12 27.14
N SER A 4 13.98 -39.90 27.46
CA SER A 4 14.62 -38.57 27.40
C SER A 4 14.59 -37.95 25.98
N ASN A 5 14.85 -38.78 24.95
CA ASN A 5 14.85 -38.34 23.55
C ASN A 5 13.46 -37.97 22.98
N ARG A 6 12.35 -38.39 23.62
CA ARG A 6 11.01 -37.91 23.24
C ARG A 6 10.74 -36.50 23.75
N ILE A 7 11.13 -36.20 24.99
CA ILE A 7 10.91 -34.89 25.64
C ILE A 7 11.70 -33.78 24.92
N THR A 8 12.96 -34.03 24.57
CA THR A 8 13.78 -33.07 23.81
C THR A 8 13.26 -32.85 22.39
N ARG A 9 12.77 -33.89 21.70
CA ARG A 9 12.10 -33.76 20.39
C ARG A 9 10.79 -32.96 20.47
N GLN A 10 9.97 -33.18 21.50
CA GLN A 10 8.73 -32.41 21.72
C GLN A 10 9.04 -30.93 22.04
N ARG A 11 9.98 -30.65 22.96
CA ARG A 11 10.42 -29.27 23.24
C ARG A 11 10.95 -28.56 21.99
N LYS A 12 11.81 -29.20 21.19
CA LYS A 12 12.30 -28.64 19.91
C LYS A 12 11.17 -28.36 18.89
N LYS A 13 10.15 -29.23 18.79
CA LYS A 13 8.95 -28.96 17.95
C LYS A 13 8.14 -27.77 18.47
N LEU A 14 7.95 -27.65 19.78
CA LEU A 14 7.15 -26.60 20.40
C LEU A 14 7.83 -25.22 20.29
N VAL A 15 9.15 -25.17 20.47
CA VAL A 15 9.99 -23.98 20.23
C VAL A 15 9.95 -23.56 18.75
N ARG A 16 10.10 -24.49 17.80
CA ARG A 16 9.95 -24.19 16.36
C ARG A 16 8.55 -23.67 16.01
N LYS A 17 7.50 -24.17 16.65
CA LYS A 17 6.12 -23.67 16.46
C LYS A 17 5.99 -22.23 16.99
N LYS A 18 6.48 -21.93 18.20
CA LYS A 18 6.49 -20.57 18.75
C LYS A 18 7.27 -19.58 17.87
N LEU A 19 8.48 -19.95 17.42
CA LEU A 19 9.30 -19.14 16.51
C LEU A 19 8.57 -18.81 15.19
N ARG A 20 7.91 -19.80 14.58
CA ARG A 20 7.09 -19.57 13.37
C ARG A 20 5.92 -18.62 13.64
N THR A 21 5.22 -18.77 14.77
CA THR A 21 4.13 -17.85 15.14
C THR A 21 4.63 -16.43 15.36
N ILE A 22 5.75 -16.24 16.06
CA ILE A 22 6.34 -14.91 16.29
C ILE A 22 6.79 -14.27 14.97
N GLY A 23 7.46 -15.03 14.09
CA GLY A 23 7.86 -14.55 12.77
C GLY A 23 6.68 -14.14 11.89
N LEU A 24 5.57 -14.89 11.92
CA LEU A 24 4.35 -14.52 11.22
C LEU A 24 3.71 -13.24 11.79
N VAL A 25 3.66 -13.08 13.12
CA VAL A 25 3.14 -11.85 13.76
C VAL A 25 3.97 -10.63 13.36
N LEU A 26 5.30 -10.73 13.40
CA LEU A 26 6.19 -9.65 12.97
C LEU A 26 6.00 -9.31 11.48
N LEU A 27 5.92 -10.32 10.61
CA LEU A 27 5.64 -10.12 9.19
C LEU A 27 4.30 -9.40 8.96
N THR A 28 3.23 -9.81 9.68
CA THR A 28 1.92 -9.17 9.58
C THR A 28 1.94 -7.72 10.08
N LEU A 29 2.66 -7.42 11.16
CA LEU A 29 2.84 -6.04 11.65
C LEU A 29 3.61 -5.17 10.64
N SER A 30 4.69 -5.68 10.06
CA SER A 30 5.44 -4.96 9.01
C SER A 30 4.59 -4.68 7.77
N LEU A 31 3.84 -5.68 7.28
CA LEU A 31 2.92 -5.51 6.16
C LEU A 31 1.77 -4.53 6.48
N THR A 32 1.32 -4.51 7.74
CA THR A 32 0.33 -3.53 8.22
C THR A 32 0.88 -2.12 8.20
N ALA A 33 2.09 -1.90 8.73
CA ALA A 33 2.73 -0.59 8.74
C ALA A 33 3.02 -0.05 7.32
N ILE A 34 3.48 -0.92 6.40
CA ILE A 34 3.68 -0.58 4.99
C ILE A 34 2.34 -0.20 4.32
N SER A 35 1.29 -0.99 4.55
CA SER A 35 -0.04 -0.72 3.98
C SER A 35 -0.63 0.59 4.50
N LEU A 36 -0.57 0.83 5.81
CA LEU A 36 -1.03 2.08 6.43
C LEU A 36 -0.26 3.31 5.91
N LYS A 37 1.07 3.20 5.75
CA LYS A 37 1.89 4.27 5.14
C LYS A 37 1.43 4.57 3.71
N ALA A 38 1.31 3.56 2.86
CA ALA A 38 0.91 3.72 1.46
C ALA A 38 -0.52 4.27 1.32
N GLN A 39 -1.46 3.78 2.13
CA GLN A 39 -2.83 4.29 2.20
C GLN A 39 -2.85 5.77 2.63
N TYR A 40 -2.17 6.11 3.73
CA TYR A 40 -2.12 7.48 4.24
C TYR A 40 -1.62 8.47 3.19
N ILE A 41 -0.53 8.13 2.48
CA ILE A 41 0.05 9.01 1.47
C ILE A 41 -0.92 9.19 0.28
N PHE A 42 -1.48 8.09 -0.25
CA PHE A 42 -2.45 8.13 -1.35
C PHE A 42 -3.67 8.99 -1.04
N TRP A 43 -4.31 8.77 0.12
CA TRP A 43 -5.51 9.51 0.51
C TRP A 43 -5.18 10.97 0.87
N ARG A 44 -3.99 11.25 1.45
CA ARG A 44 -3.47 12.60 1.69
C ARG A 44 -3.30 13.39 0.38
N GLU A 45 -2.77 12.76 -0.67
CA GLU A 45 -2.49 13.44 -1.94
C GLU A 45 -3.75 13.67 -2.77
N LEU A 46 -4.77 12.82 -2.65
CA LEU A 46 -6.04 12.99 -3.34
C LEU A 46 -7.02 13.94 -2.63
N PHE A 47 -7.04 13.95 -1.29
CA PHE A 47 -8.10 14.59 -0.49
C PHE A 47 -7.60 15.41 0.72
N GLY A 48 -6.30 15.52 0.94
CA GLY A 48 -5.72 16.28 2.05
C GLY A 48 -5.45 15.46 3.32
N VAL A 49 -4.67 16.04 4.23
CA VAL A 49 -4.10 15.36 5.42
C VAL A 49 -5.17 14.74 6.32
N GLU A 50 -6.26 15.46 6.58
CA GLU A 50 -7.36 15.03 7.45
C GLU A 50 -8.05 13.77 6.91
N THR A 51 -8.41 13.79 5.62
CA THR A 51 -8.99 12.62 4.93
C THR A 51 -7.99 11.48 4.83
N GLY A 52 -6.70 11.75 4.65
CA GLY A 52 -5.64 10.74 4.66
C GLY A 52 -5.57 9.96 5.98
N LEU A 53 -5.64 10.66 7.11
CA LEU A 53 -5.62 10.07 8.45
C LEU A 53 -6.90 9.28 8.74
N LEU A 54 -8.06 9.86 8.43
CA LEU A 54 -9.37 9.21 8.59
C LEU A 54 -9.49 7.95 7.75
N ALA A 55 -9.09 7.99 6.49
CA ALA A 55 -9.13 6.84 5.60
C ALA A 55 -8.24 5.70 6.12
N ALA A 56 -6.95 5.95 6.32
CA ALA A 56 -6.02 4.91 6.76
C ALA A 56 -6.40 4.28 8.11
N SER A 57 -6.94 5.06 9.05
CA SER A 57 -7.39 4.54 10.35
C SER A 57 -8.67 3.71 10.24
N VAL A 58 -9.71 4.20 9.55
CA VAL A 58 -10.96 3.44 9.31
C VAL A 58 -10.65 2.12 8.60
N PHE A 59 -9.86 2.16 7.53
CA PHE A 59 -9.54 0.99 6.71
C PHE A 59 -8.80 -0.12 7.47
N GLU A 60 -7.85 0.23 8.34
CA GLU A 60 -7.21 -0.76 9.21
C GLU A 60 -8.16 -1.31 10.29
N VAL A 61 -9.05 -0.48 10.85
CA VAL A 61 -10.09 -0.95 11.78
C VAL A 61 -11.01 -1.97 11.12
N ILE A 62 -11.45 -1.75 9.86
CA ILE A 62 -12.21 -2.76 9.09
C ILE A 62 -11.40 -4.06 8.94
N ARG A 63 -10.14 -3.95 8.51
CA ARG A 63 -9.30 -5.11 8.19
C ARG A 63 -9.03 -5.98 9.41
N ILE A 64 -8.74 -5.35 10.55
CA ILE A 64 -8.56 -6.03 11.85
C ILE A 64 -9.89 -6.63 12.33
N SER A 65 -11.01 -5.91 12.17
CA SER A 65 -12.35 -6.40 12.52
C SER A 65 -12.75 -7.65 11.72
N ALA A 66 -12.52 -7.63 10.40
CA ALA A 66 -12.78 -8.77 9.51
C ALA A 66 -11.90 -9.98 9.87
N LEU A 67 -10.62 -9.76 10.19
CA LEU A 67 -9.70 -10.80 10.66
C LEU A 67 -10.18 -11.42 11.99
N TYR A 68 -10.61 -10.60 12.94
CA TYR A 68 -11.14 -11.04 14.23
C TYR A 68 -12.39 -11.91 14.06
N LEU A 69 -13.37 -11.45 13.28
CA LEU A 69 -14.61 -12.17 13.01
C LEU A 69 -14.36 -13.48 12.25
N MET A 70 -13.40 -13.50 11.32
CA MET A 70 -12.95 -14.72 10.63
C MET A 70 -12.32 -15.76 11.58
N ILE A 71 -11.63 -15.34 12.64
CA ILE A 71 -11.03 -16.23 13.64
C ILE A 71 -12.11 -16.77 14.61
N ARG A 72 -13.07 -15.92 14.99
CA ARG A 72 -14.13 -16.23 15.97
C ARG A 72 -15.19 -17.18 15.41
N TYR A 73 -15.66 -16.96 14.18
CA TYR A 73 -16.72 -17.77 13.58
C TYR A 73 -16.24 -19.03 12.84
N LYS A 74 -17.15 -19.99 12.64
CA LYS A 74 -16.95 -21.24 11.89
C LYS A 74 -18.04 -21.39 10.82
N GLY A 75 -17.87 -22.35 9.91
CA GLY A 75 -18.83 -22.62 8.83
C GLY A 75 -19.00 -21.43 7.88
N VAL A 76 -20.24 -21.22 7.40
CA VAL A 76 -20.58 -20.20 6.39
C VAL A 76 -20.14 -18.80 6.81
N LYS A 77 -20.39 -18.38 8.07
CA LYS A 77 -19.98 -17.07 8.59
C LYS A 77 -18.47 -16.82 8.45
N ARG A 78 -17.63 -17.85 8.65
CA ARG A 78 -16.18 -17.74 8.45
C ARG A 78 -15.83 -17.44 7.00
N ILE A 79 -16.48 -18.13 6.06
CA ILE A 79 -16.28 -17.93 4.62
C ILE A 79 -16.66 -16.49 4.23
N THR A 80 -17.78 -15.97 4.73
CA THR A 80 -18.21 -14.58 4.51
C THR A 80 -17.15 -13.58 4.98
N PHE A 81 -16.65 -13.69 6.22
CA PHE A 81 -15.62 -12.78 6.73
C PHE A 81 -14.25 -12.97 6.06
N SER A 82 -13.89 -14.19 5.64
CA SER A 82 -12.71 -14.42 4.79
C SER A 82 -12.81 -13.74 3.43
N ALA A 83 -13.97 -13.83 2.76
CA ALA A 83 -14.20 -13.17 1.47
C ALA A 83 -14.16 -11.64 1.63
N LEU A 84 -14.81 -11.10 2.66
CA LEU A 84 -14.76 -9.68 2.98
C LEU A 84 -13.32 -9.19 3.20
N TYR A 85 -12.55 -9.87 4.06
CA TYR A 85 -11.14 -9.56 4.32
C TYR A 85 -10.30 -9.56 3.03
N LEU A 86 -10.56 -10.52 2.13
CA LEU A 86 -9.85 -10.66 0.86
C LEU A 86 -10.18 -9.50 -0.10
N VAL A 87 -11.46 -9.13 -0.25
CA VAL A 87 -11.89 -7.98 -1.05
C VAL A 87 -11.27 -6.68 -0.54
N ILE A 88 -11.31 -6.46 0.77
CA ILE A 88 -10.67 -5.32 1.45
C ILE A 88 -9.16 -5.29 1.18
N SER A 89 -8.49 -6.45 1.31
CA SER A 89 -7.04 -6.55 1.10
C SER A 89 -6.63 -6.35 -0.35
N LEU A 90 -7.42 -6.81 -1.32
CA LEU A 90 -7.19 -6.56 -2.75
C LEU A 90 -7.37 -5.08 -3.09
N PHE A 91 -8.40 -4.42 -2.55
CA PHE A 91 -8.61 -2.99 -2.73
C PHE A 91 -7.42 -2.15 -2.20
N PHE A 92 -6.85 -2.51 -1.05
CA PHE A 92 -5.64 -1.87 -0.55
C PHE A 92 -4.37 -2.23 -1.33
N GLY A 93 -4.29 -3.45 -1.88
CA GLY A 93 -3.24 -3.81 -2.83
C GLY A 93 -3.25 -2.92 -4.06
N ALA A 94 -4.44 -2.67 -4.62
CA ALA A 94 -4.62 -1.77 -5.77
C ALA A 94 -4.28 -0.31 -5.41
N ILE A 95 -4.69 0.20 -4.24
CA ILE A 95 -4.33 1.54 -3.78
C ILE A 95 -2.81 1.69 -3.57
N GLY A 96 -2.18 0.73 -2.90
CA GLY A 96 -0.73 0.74 -2.67
C GLY A 96 0.07 0.66 -3.98
N PHE A 97 -0.40 -0.16 -4.93
CA PHE A 97 0.18 -0.23 -6.27
C PHE A 97 0.00 1.09 -7.04
N ALA A 98 -1.18 1.69 -7.02
CA ALA A 98 -1.44 2.98 -7.67
C ALA A 98 -0.58 4.12 -7.08
N HIS A 99 -0.36 4.12 -5.76
CA HIS A 99 0.55 5.09 -5.12
C HIS A 99 2.01 4.86 -5.52
N TRP A 100 2.52 3.63 -5.43
CA TRP A 100 3.91 3.33 -5.82
C TRP A 100 4.14 3.67 -7.31
N HIS A 101 3.20 3.31 -8.19
CA HIS A 101 3.24 3.68 -9.60
C HIS A 101 3.24 5.20 -9.77
N SER A 102 2.40 5.94 -9.03
CA SER A 102 2.40 7.42 -9.05
C SER A 102 3.71 8.04 -8.53
N GLU A 103 4.34 7.46 -7.51
CA GLU A 103 5.62 7.93 -6.94
C GLU A 103 6.77 7.72 -7.94
N LEU A 104 6.78 6.56 -8.60
CA LEU A 104 7.69 6.25 -9.72
C LEU A 104 7.53 7.29 -10.84
N LEU A 105 6.29 7.56 -11.23
CA LEU A 105 5.94 8.51 -12.29
C LEU A 105 6.25 9.98 -11.92
N MET A 106 6.18 10.35 -10.64
CA MET A 106 6.46 11.73 -10.22
C MET A 106 7.95 12.10 -10.38
N ILE A 107 8.85 11.15 -10.16
CA ILE A 107 10.30 11.39 -10.10
C ILE A 107 10.87 11.89 -11.44
N ASP A 108 10.47 11.32 -12.59
CA ASP A 108 11.06 11.72 -13.89
C ASP A 108 10.22 12.74 -14.70
N HIS A 109 9.08 13.20 -14.20
CA HIS A 109 8.59 14.53 -14.62
C HIS A 109 9.46 15.67 -14.06
N GLN A 110 9.99 15.53 -12.83
CA GLN A 110 10.91 16.53 -12.29
C GLN A 110 12.19 16.60 -13.12
N GLU A 111 12.62 15.46 -13.68
CA GLU A 111 13.76 15.38 -14.61
C GLU A 111 13.42 16.01 -15.99
N GLU A 112 12.20 15.84 -16.51
CA GLU A 112 11.73 16.50 -17.75
C GLU A 112 11.73 18.03 -17.67
N VAL A 113 11.25 18.60 -16.56
CA VAL A 113 11.20 20.06 -16.36
C VAL A 113 12.60 20.66 -16.26
N LEU A 114 13.56 19.92 -15.67
CA LEU A 114 14.96 20.31 -15.65
C LEU A 114 15.56 20.30 -17.07
N LYS A 115 15.34 19.23 -17.84
CA LYS A 115 15.83 19.16 -19.24
C LYS A 115 15.25 20.26 -20.13
N HIS A 116 13.96 20.61 -19.99
CA HIS A 116 13.39 21.75 -20.70
C HIS A 116 14.02 23.11 -20.31
N GLN A 117 14.45 23.27 -19.05
CA GLN A 117 15.19 24.48 -18.63
C GLN A 117 16.61 24.51 -19.21
N GLU A 118 17.29 23.37 -19.26
CA GLU A 118 18.61 23.23 -19.88
C GLU A 118 18.56 23.55 -21.39
N TYR A 119 17.64 22.91 -22.15
CA TYR A 119 17.45 23.20 -23.57
C TYR A 119 17.03 24.65 -23.86
N ALA A 120 16.19 25.25 -22.99
CA ALA A 120 15.86 26.67 -23.12
C ALA A 120 17.09 27.58 -22.94
N GLY A 121 18.01 27.21 -22.06
CA GLY A 121 19.31 27.87 -21.88
C GLY A 121 20.19 27.76 -23.13
N GLU A 122 20.31 26.58 -23.73
CA GLU A 122 21.09 26.38 -24.96
C GLU A 122 20.52 27.13 -26.16
N ILE A 123 19.19 27.13 -26.32
CA ILE A 123 18.52 27.90 -27.38
C ILE A 123 18.77 29.40 -27.20
N ASP A 124 18.75 29.92 -25.97
CA ASP A 124 19.07 31.33 -25.69
C ASP A 124 20.55 31.65 -26.00
N ILE A 125 21.49 30.74 -25.73
CA ILE A 125 22.89 30.87 -26.16
C ILE A 125 22.99 30.97 -27.70
N VAL A 126 22.35 30.04 -28.43
CA VAL A 126 22.35 30.05 -29.91
C VAL A 126 21.69 31.31 -30.47
N LYS A 127 20.54 31.73 -29.91
CA LYS A 127 19.83 32.96 -30.30
C LYS A 127 20.67 34.22 -30.04
N LYS A 128 21.34 34.32 -28.90
CA LYS A 128 22.27 35.41 -28.57
C LYS A 128 23.45 35.46 -29.54
N ALA A 129 24.09 34.32 -29.81
CA ALA A 129 25.23 34.27 -30.70
C ALA A 129 24.85 34.56 -32.17
N TYR A 130 23.68 34.11 -32.63
CA TYR A 130 23.12 34.49 -33.95
C TYR A 130 22.84 35.99 -34.02
N ALA A 131 22.20 36.56 -32.99
CA ALA A 131 21.92 38.00 -32.92
C ALA A 131 23.21 38.84 -32.93
N THR A 132 24.26 38.41 -32.22
CA THR A 132 25.57 39.07 -32.24
C THR A 132 26.16 39.08 -33.66
N LYS A 133 26.22 37.91 -34.31
CA LYS A 133 26.73 37.76 -35.69
C LYS A 133 25.95 38.62 -36.70
N GLN A 134 24.62 38.67 -36.59
CA GLN A 134 23.79 39.54 -37.44
C GLN A 134 23.99 41.03 -37.12
N ASN A 135 24.11 41.41 -35.84
CA ASN A 135 24.34 42.80 -35.44
C ASN A 135 25.71 43.33 -35.92
N GLU A 136 26.74 42.49 -35.96
CA GLU A 136 28.04 42.84 -36.56
C GLU A 136 27.93 43.10 -38.08
N GLN A 137 27.19 42.25 -38.80
CA GLN A 137 26.92 42.44 -40.23
C GLN A 137 26.12 43.73 -40.48
N ILE A 138 25.05 43.97 -39.72
CA ILE A 138 24.24 45.20 -39.78
C ILE A 138 25.12 46.44 -39.55
N LYS A 139 25.96 46.43 -38.51
CA LYS A 139 26.87 47.53 -38.17
C LYS A 139 27.92 47.80 -39.25
N SER A 140 28.39 46.75 -39.93
CA SER A 140 29.28 46.87 -41.10
C SER A 140 28.56 47.56 -42.27
N LEU A 141 27.34 47.11 -42.59
CA LEU A 141 26.50 47.71 -43.64
C LEU A 141 26.15 49.17 -43.33
N GLU A 142 25.89 49.53 -42.07
CA GLU A 142 25.71 50.93 -41.64
C GLU A 142 26.96 51.79 -41.85
N GLY A 143 28.15 51.22 -41.66
CA GLY A 143 29.43 51.86 -41.97
C GLY A 143 29.57 52.18 -43.47
N GLU A 144 29.25 51.21 -44.33
CA GLU A 144 29.25 51.37 -45.79
C GLU A 144 28.21 52.39 -46.26
N ILE A 145 26.98 52.36 -45.73
CA ILE A 145 25.94 53.36 -46.02
C ILE A 145 26.43 54.76 -45.66
N LYS A 146 27.01 54.93 -44.46
CA LYS A 146 27.55 56.23 -44.02
C LYS A 146 28.73 56.70 -44.90
N TYR A 147 29.58 55.79 -45.38
CA TYR A 147 30.64 56.12 -46.31
C TYR A 147 30.08 56.60 -47.66
N ILE A 148 29.08 55.90 -48.21
CA ILE A 148 28.42 56.27 -49.47
C ILE A 148 27.64 57.58 -49.33
N ASP A 149 26.99 57.84 -48.21
CA ASP A 149 26.30 59.11 -47.92
C ASP A 149 27.28 60.29 -47.95
N ASN A 150 28.50 60.13 -47.43
CA ASN A 150 29.56 61.13 -47.53
C ASN A 150 30.05 61.34 -48.99
N LEU A 151 29.99 60.31 -49.83
CA LEU A 151 30.34 60.43 -51.26
C LEU A 151 29.24 61.10 -52.08
N LEU A 152 27.96 60.83 -51.75
CA LEU A 152 26.80 61.50 -52.32
C LEU A 152 26.74 62.98 -51.94
N ALA A 153 27.03 63.32 -50.68
CA ALA A 153 27.12 64.71 -50.23
C ALA A 153 28.18 65.51 -51.03
N LYS A 154 29.27 64.84 -51.45
CA LYS A 154 30.31 65.44 -52.32
C LYS A 154 29.94 65.44 -53.81
N ASN A 155 29.09 64.51 -54.26
CA ASN A 155 28.71 64.34 -55.67
C ASN A 155 27.19 64.04 -55.81
N PRO A 156 26.30 65.05 -55.60
CA PRO A 156 24.86 64.79 -55.45
C PRO A 156 24.16 64.19 -56.68
N GLY A 157 24.71 64.40 -57.87
CA GLY A 157 24.18 63.85 -59.14
C GLY A 157 24.61 62.42 -59.48
N SER A 158 25.38 61.73 -58.61
CA SER A 158 25.91 60.40 -58.96
C SER A 158 24.88 59.28 -58.84
N ALA A 159 24.26 58.94 -59.97
CA ALA A 159 23.38 57.77 -60.11
C ALA A 159 24.06 56.41 -59.83
N TYR A 160 25.39 56.36 -59.74
CA TYR A 160 26.12 55.17 -59.27
C TYR A 160 26.04 55.06 -57.73
N TRP A 161 26.42 56.12 -57.02
CA TRP A 161 26.42 56.11 -55.55
C TRP A 161 25.01 55.99 -54.97
N ALA A 162 24.00 56.61 -55.61
CA ALA A 162 22.61 56.46 -55.20
C ALA A 162 22.14 55.00 -55.26
N ARG A 163 22.31 54.32 -56.41
CA ARG A 163 21.97 52.90 -56.55
C ARG A 163 22.76 52.01 -55.58
N ARG A 164 24.03 52.34 -55.31
CA ARG A 164 24.85 51.57 -54.38
C ARG A 164 24.37 51.73 -52.94
N ARG A 165 23.97 52.94 -52.54
CA ARG A 165 23.33 53.22 -51.24
C ARG A 165 22.07 52.36 -51.06
N ASP A 166 21.16 52.37 -52.03
CA ASP A 166 19.89 51.65 -51.97
C ASP A 166 20.08 50.13 -51.86
N GLN A 167 21.11 49.58 -52.51
CA GLN A 167 21.53 48.18 -52.32
C GLN A 167 21.95 47.88 -50.87
N TYR A 168 22.83 48.70 -50.28
CA TYR A 168 23.29 48.47 -48.91
C TYR A 168 22.18 48.69 -47.87
N VAL A 169 21.29 49.67 -48.08
CA VAL A 169 20.09 49.87 -47.24
C VAL A 169 19.17 48.64 -47.31
N SER A 170 18.89 48.14 -48.52
CA SER A 170 18.05 46.94 -48.69
C SER A 170 18.64 45.72 -48.00
N LEU A 171 19.95 45.49 -48.15
CA LEU A 171 20.67 44.39 -47.50
C LEU A 171 20.66 44.51 -45.96
N ARG A 172 20.81 45.72 -45.41
CA ARG A 172 20.71 45.96 -43.97
C ARG A 172 19.32 45.60 -43.44
N ASP A 173 18.28 46.04 -44.15
CA ASP A 173 16.89 45.84 -43.72
C ASP A 173 16.47 44.37 -43.85
N GLU A 174 17.01 43.65 -44.85
CA GLU A 174 16.92 42.19 -44.97
C GLU A 174 17.58 41.48 -43.76
N LYS A 175 18.80 41.88 -43.37
CA LYS A 175 19.50 41.28 -42.21
C LYS A 175 18.81 41.56 -40.87
N ILE A 176 18.23 42.75 -40.70
CA ILE A 176 17.37 43.07 -39.54
C ILE A 176 16.17 42.13 -39.51
N LYS A 177 15.49 41.94 -40.65
CA LYS A 177 14.32 41.06 -40.75
C LYS A 177 14.67 39.59 -40.50
N GLU A 178 15.79 39.08 -41.03
CA GLU A 178 16.29 37.73 -40.75
C GLU A 178 16.52 37.52 -39.23
N ARG A 179 17.25 38.45 -38.60
CA ARG A 179 17.53 38.43 -37.16
C ARG A 179 16.25 38.38 -36.34
N ASP A 180 15.32 39.30 -36.62
CA ASP A 180 14.10 39.44 -35.82
C ASP A 180 13.15 38.25 -36.02
N THR A 181 13.11 37.68 -37.24
CA THR A 181 12.38 36.43 -37.53
C THR A 181 12.97 35.23 -36.77
N PHE A 182 14.31 35.10 -36.74
CA PHE A 182 15.00 34.02 -36.02
C PHE A 182 14.82 34.12 -34.51
N LEU A 183 14.87 35.34 -33.95
CA LEU A 183 14.63 35.56 -32.53
C LEU A 183 13.17 35.27 -32.14
N ALA A 184 12.21 35.65 -32.99
CA ALA A 184 10.79 35.38 -32.79
C ALA A 184 10.35 33.93 -33.09
N GLU A 185 11.21 33.09 -33.68
CA GLU A 185 10.92 31.67 -33.95
C GLU A 185 10.58 30.95 -32.64
N LYS A 186 9.34 30.48 -32.51
CA LYS A 186 8.88 29.66 -31.38
C LYS A 186 9.37 28.23 -31.62
N VAL A 187 10.18 27.72 -30.70
CA VAL A 187 10.69 26.34 -30.76
C VAL A 187 9.68 25.40 -30.10
N GLU A 188 9.29 24.35 -30.81
CA GLU A 188 8.38 23.30 -30.33
C GLU A 188 9.08 21.95 -30.22
N ASP A 189 10.01 21.66 -31.13
CA ASP A 189 11.01 20.58 -31.02
C ASP A 189 12.36 21.21 -30.65
N PHE A 190 12.78 21.04 -29.39
CA PHE A 190 13.98 21.67 -28.84
C PHE A 190 15.26 21.04 -29.39
N GLU A 191 15.28 19.71 -29.50
CA GLU A 191 16.43 18.92 -29.90
C GLU A 191 16.68 19.07 -31.41
N GLY A 192 15.65 18.85 -32.24
CA GLY A 192 15.75 19.01 -33.69
C GLY A 192 16.04 20.46 -34.12
N TRP A 193 15.56 21.46 -33.37
CA TRP A 193 15.92 22.86 -33.64
C TRP A 193 17.39 23.14 -33.29
N LEU A 194 17.89 22.66 -32.15
CA LEU A 194 19.28 22.84 -31.77
C LEU A 194 20.23 22.18 -32.78
N GLU A 195 19.98 20.93 -33.20
CA GLU A 195 20.77 20.28 -34.25
C GLU A 195 20.77 21.10 -35.57
N ALA A 196 19.58 21.55 -36.01
CA ALA A 196 19.45 22.27 -37.27
C ALA A 196 20.06 23.68 -37.26
N LYS A 197 20.07 24.39 -36.12
CA LYS A 197 20.57 25.76 -36.02
C LYS A 197 22.00 25.88 -35.49
N LYS A 198 22.55 24.87 -34.78
CA LYS A 198 23.95 24.87 -34.31
C LYS A 198 24.95 25.07 -35.47
N ALA A 199 24.66 24.55 -36.67
CA ALA A 199 25.49 24.78 -37.85
C ALA A 199 25.53 26.24 -38.35
N LEU A 200 24.60 27.12 -37.94
CA LEU A 200 24.55 28.53 -38.36
C LEU A 200 25.42 29.44 -37.47
N VAL A 201 25.71 28.98 -36.25
CA VAL A 201 26.31 29.75 -35.17
C VAL A 201 27.36 28.86 -34.52
N ASP A 202 28.63 29.17 -34.79
CA ASP A 202 29.79 28.31 -34.53
C ASP A 202 30.07 28.16 -33.02
N VAL A 203 29.20 27.41 -32.35
CA VAL A 203 29.09 27.29 -30.89
C VAL A 203 29.16 25.82 -30.52
N GLU A 204 30.22 25.44 -29.80
CA GLU A 204 30.32 24.15 -29.15
C GLU A 204 29.38 24.13 -27.92
N LEU A 205 28.16 23.64 -28.13
CA LEU A 205 27.29 23.17 -27.05
C LEU A 205 27.70 21.74 -26.67
N ASP A 206 27.74 21.46 -25.37
CA ASP A 206 27.83 20.10 -24.83
C ASP A 206 26.62 19.26 -25.28
N GLN A 207 26.77 17.93 -25.32
CA GLN A 207 25.67 17.04 -25.70
C GLN A 207 24.75 16.78 -24.50
N VAL A 208 23.53 17.32 -24.53
CA VAL A 208 22.46 16.93 -23.61
C VAL A 208 22.04 15.48 -23.90
N THR A 209 22.38 14.55 -23.02
CA THR A 209 22.00 13.13 -23.15
C THR A 209 20.52 12.91 -22.78
N VAL A 210 19.73 12.50 -23.77
CA VAL A 210 18.29 12.32 -23.66
C VAL A 210 17.92 11.02 -22.92
N GLU A 211 17.01 11.15 -21.97
CA GLU A 211 16.30 10.05 -21.27
C GLU A 211 14.93 10.61 -20.85
N GLN A 212 13.84 9.83 -20.97
CA GLN A 212 12.46 10.33 -21.26
C GLN A 212 11.41 10.12 -20.13
N SER A 213 10.44 11.05 -20.03
CA SER A 213 9.35 11.11 -19.03
C SER A 213 8.06 10.39 -19.43
N ARG A 214 7.11 9.97 -18.57
CA ARG A 214 6.70 10.16 -17.14
C ARG A 214 5.53 11.12 -16.76
N TYR A 215 5.45 12.43 -17.08
CA TYR A 215 4.26 13.22 -16.65
C TYR A 215 2.97 12.88 -17.37
N GLN A 216 3.02 12.77 -18.70
CA GLN A 216 1.92 12.21 -19.49
C GLN A 216 1.53 10.84 -18.95
N ALA A 217 2.51 10.03 -18.56
CA ALA A 217 2.28 8.72 -17.99
C ALA A 217 1.54 8.72 -16.63
N ILE A 218 1.47 9.82 -15.86
CA ILE A 218 0.56 9.91 -14.69
C ILE A 218 -0.90 9.96 -15.14
N GLN A 219 -1.23 10.85 -16.09
CA GLN A 219 -2.59 10.96 -16.61
C GLN A 219 -2.98 9.73 -17.42
N GLU A 220 -2.07 9.20 -18.23
CA GLU A 220 -2.27 7.96 -18.98
C GLU A 220 -2.34 6.73 -18.09
N SER A 221 -1.61 6.64 -16.98
CA SER A 221 -1.74 5.48 -16.07
C SER A 221 -3.06 5.50 -15.30
N VAL A 222 -3.55 6.68 -14.89
CA VAL A 222 -4.91 6.78 -14.32
C VAL A 222 -5.96 6.44 -15.39
N MET A 223 -5.77 6.84 -16.65
CA MET A 223 -6.66 6.47 -17.76
C MET A 223 -6.53 5.01 -18.21
N SER A 224 -5.36 4.36 -18.13
CA SER A 224 -5.14 2.99 -18.59
C SER A 224 -5.51 1.95 -17.53
N ILE A 225 -5.29 2.25 -16.24
CA ILE A 225 -5.68 1.38 -15.12
C ILE A 225 -7.19 1.46 -14.85
N PHE A 226 -7.80 2.65 -14.99
CA PHE A 226 -9.22 2.85 -14.60
C PHE A 226 -10.16 3.23 -15.76
N GLY A 227 -9.68 3.55 -16.96
CA GLY A 227 -10.51 3.94 -18.12
C GLY A 227 -11.27 5.27 -17.95
N LEU A 228 -10.89 6.11 -16.99
CA LEU A 228 -11.72 7.20 -16.48
C LEU A 228 -10.92 8.47 -16.18
N SER A 229 -11.55 9.63 -16.38
CA SER A 229 -10.95 10.91 -16.02
C SER A 229 -10.74 11.06 -14.51
N THR A 230 -9.72 11.82 -14.11
CA THR A 230 -9.30 12.03 -12.72
C THR A 230 -10.46 12.47 -11.80
N GLN A 231 -11.39 13.29 -12.33
CA GLN A 231 -12.56 13.76 -11.61
C GLN A 231 -13.63 12.67 -11.41
N ARG A 232 -13.76 11.70 -12.33
CA ARG A 232 -14.60 10.50 -12.15
C ARG A 232 -13.97 9.54 -11.15
N VAL A 233 -12.65 9.30 -11.24
CA VAL A 233 -11.92 8.44 -10.29
C VAL A 233 -12.05 8.98 -8.86
N ARG A 234 -11.87 10.29 -8.64
CA ARG A 234 -12.11 10.92 -7.31
C ARG A 234 -13.53 10.70 -6.79
N LYS A 235 -14.56 10.82 -7.64
CA LYS A 235 -15.96 10.57 -7.27
C LYS A 235 -16.22 9.09 -6.90
N ILE A 236 -15.66 8.15 -7.66
CA ILE A 236 -15.77 6.71 -7.37
C ILE A 236 -15.06 6.38 -6.05
N LEU A 237 -13.82 6.85 -5.84
CA LEU A 237 -13.08 6.61 -4.61
C LEU A 237 -13.78 7.21 -3.37
N ALA A 238 -14.37 8.40 -3.50
CA ALA A 238 -15.17 9.00 -2.43
C ALA A 238 -16.44 8.18 -2.12
N LEU A 239 -17.15 7.69 -3.14
CA LEU A 239 -18.30 6.80 -2.96
C LEU A 239 -17.89 5.47 -2.29
N SER A 240 -16.81 4.86 -2.75
CA SER A 240 -16.24 3.64 -2.13
C SER A 240 -15.87 3.89 -0.67
N PHE A 241 -15.25 5.02 -0.35
CA PHE A 241 -14.89 5.37 1.02
C PHE A 241 -16.10 5.43 1.96
N VAL A 242 -17.21 6.07 1.53
CA VAL A 242 -18.47 6.08 2.28
C VAL A 242 -19.00 4.66 2.50
N VAL A 243 -19.04 3.83 1.44
CA VAL A 243 -19.47 2.42 1.55
C VAL A 243 -18.61 1.64 2.55
N PHE A 244 -17.30 1.87 2.58
CA PHE A 244 -16.41 1.23 3.55
C PHE A 244 -16.61 1.75 4.99
N ILE A 245 -16.92 3.03 5.21
CA ILE A 245 -17.33 3.55 6.53
C ILE A 245 -18.58 2.82 7.02
N GLU A 246 -19.62 2.69 6.19
CA GLU A 246 -20.86 1.99 6.57
C GLU A 246 -20.58 0.52 6.92
N ILE A 247 -19.77 -0.17 6.12
CA ILE A 247 -19.31 -1.53 6.42
C ILE A 247 -18.52 -1.57 7.74
N SER A 248 -17.71 -0.55 8.05
CA SER A 248 -16.99 -0.44 9.34
C SER A 248 -17.96 -0.42 10.51
N ILE A 249 -19.00 0.42 10.44
CA ILE A 249 -20.01 0.59 11.49
C ILE A 249 -20.76 -0.73 11.70
N VAL A 250 -21.13 -1.43 10.62
CA VAL A 250 -21.77 -2.75 10.71
C VAL A 250 -20.84 -3.79 11.35
N LEU A 251 -19.56 -3.85 10.98
CA LEU A 251 -18.61 -4.78 11.61
C LEU A 251 -18.37 -4.45 13.10
N LEU A 252 -18.28 -3.17 13.44
CA LEU A 252 -18.11 -2.70 14.82
C LEU A 252 -19.35 -3.00 15.67
N THR A 253 -20.56 -2.92 15.13
CA THR A 253 -21.78 -3.33 15.86
C THR A 253 -21.85 -4.85 16.05
N PHE A 254 -21.37 -5.67 15.11
CA PHE A 254 -21.18 -7.12 15.34
C PHE A 254 -20.17 -7.42 16.46
N ILE A 255 -19.07 -6.67 16.54
CA ILE A 255 -18.05 -6.83 17.60
C ILE A 255 -18.59 -6.32 18.95
N SER A 256 -19.28 -5.19 18.96
CA SER A 256 -19.83 -4.56 20.17
C SER A 256 -21.01 -5.34 20.76
N GLY A 257 -21.95 -5.79 19.92
CA GLY A 257 -23.11 -6.58 20.35
C GLY A 257 -22.75 -7.94 20.93
N GLU A 258 -21.60 -8.51 20.53
CA GLU A 258 -21.01 -9.70 21.14
C GLU A 258 -19.93 -9.41 22.19
N GLY A 259 -19.95 -8.20 22.78
CA GLY A 259 -19.12 -7.77 23.92
C GLY A 259 -19.41 -8.50 25.24
N ARG A 260 -20.30 -9.50 25.24
CA ARG A 260 -20.27 -10.55 26.27
C ARG A 260 -18.94 -11.27 26.13
N VAL A 261 -18.12 -11.15 27.17
CA VAL A 261 -16.91 -11.94 27.39
C VAL A 261 -17.14 -13.36 26.86
N LEU A 262 -16.29 -13.81 25.94
CA LEU A 262 -16.21 -15.23 25.57
C LEU A 262 -15.98 -15.98 26.88
N ASP A 263 -17.04 -16.54 27.43
CA ASP A 263 -16.97 -17.36 28.62
C ASP A 263 -15.91 -18.43 28.33
N PRO A 264 -14.85 -18.58 29.16
CA PRO A 264 -13.80 -19.56 28.93
C PRO A 264 -14.35 -20.99 28.71
N SER A 265 -15.59 -21.24 29.10
CA SER A 265 -16.39 -22.42 28.79
C SER A 265 -16.57 -22.77 27.30
N GLU A 266 -16.49 -21.81 26.37
CA GLU A 266 -16.67 -22.09 24.92
C GLU A 266 -15.36 -22.38 24.16
N MET A 267 -14.18 -22.14 24.77
CA MET A 267 -12.89 -22.53 24.17
C MET A 267 -12.64 -24.03 24.32
N LYS A 268 -13.43 -24.85 23.61
CA LYS A 268 -13.39 -26.32 23.65
C LYS A 268 -13.34 -26.86 25.10
N LYS A 269 -14.48 -26.88 25.76
CA LYS A 269 -14.70 -27.91 26.79
C LYS A 269 -14.66 -29.28 26.13
N GLU A 270 -13.47 -29.87 26.13
CA GLU A 270 -13.32 -31.32 26.12
C GLU A 270 -14.18 -31.85 27.27
N SER A 271 -15.01 -32.86 26.99
CA SER A 271 -15.89 -33.42 28.02
C SER A 271 -15.06 -33.86 29.23
N VAL A 272 -15.64 -33.85 30.44
CA VAL A 272 -14.93 -34.28 31.67
C VAL A 272 -14.19 -35.60 31.43
N LEU A 273 -14.85 -36.55 30.75
CA LEU A 273 -14.25 -37.81 30.32
C LEU A 273 -13.00 -37.63 29.44
N THR A 274 -13.11 -36.86 28.34
CA THR A 274 -12.00 -36.58 27.41
C THR A 274 -10.81 -35.93 28.11
N TYR A 275 -11.07 -35.02 29.04
CA TYR A 275 -10.02 -34.35 29.82
C TYR A 275 -9.35 -35.32 30.81
N LEU A 276 -10.13 -36.09 31.57
CA LEU A 276 -9.59 -37.06 32.53
C LEU A 276 -8.77 -38.17 31.84
N MET A 277 -9.17 -38.62 30.65
CA MET A 277 -8.43 -39.60 29.83
C MET A 277 -7.03 -39.14 29.39
N GLN A 278 -6.69 -37.85 29.49
CA GLN A 278 -5.33 -37.36 29.21
C GLN A 278 -4.35 -37.61 30.37
N TYR A 279 -4.87 -37.81 31.59
CA TYR A 279 -4.08 -37.83 32.83
C TYR A 279 -4.22 -39.12 33.65
N TYR A 280 -5.33 -39.85 33.50
CA TYR A 280 -5.68 -41.03 34.29
C TYR A 280 -6.04 -42.23 33.40
N SER A 281 -5.91 -43.45 33.91
CA SER A 281 -6.26 -44.66 33.14
C SER A 281 -7.78 -44.82 33.02
N PRO A 282 -8.28 -45.48 31.96
CA PRO A 282 -9.71 -45.76 31.81
C PRO A 282 -10.32 -46.47 33.02
N GLU A 283 -9.58 -47.40 33.63
CA GLU A 283 -10.03 -48.17 34.80
C GLU A 283 -10.20 -47.29 36.05
N ASP A 284 -9.28 -46.34 36.27
CA ASP A 284 -9.38 -45.40 37.39
C ASP A 284 -10.55 -44.42 37.21
N ILE A 285 -10.79 -43.98 35.97
CA ILE A 285 -11.93 -43.12 35.61
C ILE A 285 -13.26 -43.86 35.80
N GLU A 286 -13.37 -45.11 35.32
CA GLU A 286 -14.58 -45.92 35.50
C GLU A 286 -14.81 -46.26 36.98
N GLN A 287 -13.78 -46.66 37.74
CA GLN A 287 -13.95 -46.92 39.17
C GLN A 287 -14.36 -45.67 39.95
N PHE A 288 -13.84 -44.49 39.59
CA PHE A 288 -14.28 -43.23 40.17
C PHE A 288 -15.73 -42.91 39.80
N ALA A 289 -16.12 -43.10 38.54
CA ALA A 289 -17.47 -42.84 38.06
C ALA A 289 -18.54 -43.75 38.69
N LEU A 290 -18.23 -45.04 38.88
CA LEU A 290 -19.13 -46.01 39.51
C LEU A 290 -19.25 -45.77 41.02
N LYS A 291 -18.12 -45.57 41.74
CA LYS A 291 -18.15 -45.37 43.20
C LYS A 291 -18.72 -44.02 43.61
N SER A 292 -18.42 -42.97 42.84
CA SER A 292 -18.83 -41.60 43.18
C SER A 292 -20.17 -41.21 42.55
N GLY A 293 -20.59 -41.88 41.47
CA GLY A 293 -21.78 -41.50 40.71
C GLY A 293 -23.09 -41.67 41.48
N GLY A 294 -23.24 -42.73 42.28
CA GLY A 294 -24.42 -42.89 43.13
C GLY A 294 -24.56 -41.79 44.20
N LEU A 295 -23.44 -41.32 44.75
CA LEU A 295 -23.41 -40.20 45.70
C LEU A 295 -23.67 -38.86 45.00
N TYR A 296 -23.07 -38.64 43.82
CA TYR A 296 -23.30 -37.42 43.04
C TYR A 296 -24.74 -37.31 42.54
N LEU A 297 -25.32 -38.39 42.02
CA LEU A 297 -26.70 -38.39 41.49
C LEU A 297 -27.78 -38.28 42.57
N SER A 298 -27.45 -38.54 43.84
CA SER A 298 -28.38 -38.39 44.97
C SER A 298 -28.23 -37.06 45.72
N LYS A 299 -27.02 -36.54 45.86
CA LYS A 299 -26.74 -35.28 46.60
C LYS A 299 -26.47 -34.06 45.71
N CYS A 300 -26.26 -34.24 44.40
CA CYS A 300 -25.75 -33.23 43.46
C CYS A 300 -24.35 -32.67 43.80
N GLU A 301 -23.62 -33.32 44.71
CA GLU A 301 -22.31 -32.91 45.21
C GLU A 301 -21.24 -33.97 44.91
N ILE A 302 -20.01 -33.53 44.59
CA ILE A 302 -18.88 -34.45 44.41
C ILE A 302 -18.49 -35.00 45.79
N PRO A 303 -18.48 -36.33 46.00
CA PRO A 303 -18.23 -36.92 47.32
C PRO A 303 -16.94 -36.44 47.96
N LEU A 304 -16.92 -36.40 49.29
CA LEU A 304 -15.82 -35.91 50.10
C LEU A 304 -14.57 -36.79 49.92
N ALA A 305 -13.39 -36.21 50.18
CA ALA A 305 -12.13 -36.97 50.08
C ALA A 305 -12.04 -38.16 51.06
N SER A 306 -12.85 -38.15 52.12
CA SER A 306 -13.06 -39.28 53.05
C SER A 306 -13.91 -40.41 52.45
N GLU A 307 -14.90 -40.08 51.61
CA GLU A 307 -15.81 -41.04 50.95
C GLU A 307 -15.16 -41.75 49.75
N ILE A 308 -13.98 -41.29 49.31
CA ILE A 308 -13.26 -41.78 48.12
C ILE A 308 -11.91 -42.41 48.53
N THR A 309 -11.56 -43.54 47.92
CA THR A 309 -10.29 -44.24 48.15
C THR A 309 -9.09 -43.34 47.82
N PRO A 310 -7.95 -43.44 48.55
CA PRO A 310 -6.80 -42.55 48.33
C PRO A 310 -6.32 -42.46 46.88
N ARG A 311 -6.37 -43.58 46.14
CA ARG A 311 -6.02 -43.68 44.71
C ARG A 311 -6.88 -42.79 43.80
N LEU A 312 -8.14 -42.53 44.15
CA LEU A 312 -9.09 -41.79 43.32
C LEU A 312 -9.32 -40.34 43.79
N ARG A 313 -8.68 -39.91 44.89
CA ARG A 313 -8.72 -38.51 45.35
C ARG A 313 -8.15 -37.49 44.33
N PRO A 314 -7.07 -37.80 43.56
CA PRO A 314 -6.57 -36.89 42.54
C PRO A 314 -7.59 -36.60 41.42
N LEU A 315 -8.41 -37.59 41.04
CA LEU A 315 -9.50 -37.41 40.07
C LEU A 315 -10.54 -36.40 40.56
N ARG A 316 -10.99 -36.52 41.82
CA ARG A 316 -11.87 -35.53 42.48
C ARG A 316 -11.26 -34.13 42.45
N GLN A 317 -10.00 -34.01 42.88
CA GLN A 317 -9.31 -32.73 42.96
C GLN A 317 -9.22 -32.08 41.57
N MET A 318 -8.84 -32.85 40.56
CA MET A 318 -8.79 -32.40 39.16
C MET A 318 -10.14 -31.90 38.64
N ILE A 319 -11.27 -32.54 39.01
CA ILE A 319 -12.60 -32.09 38.59
C ILE A 319 -12.98 -30.75 39.27
N LEU A 320 -12.64 -30.58 40.55
CA LEU A 320 -12.93 -29.35 41.30
C LEU A 320 -12.06 -28.18 40.84
N GLU A 321 -10.76 -28.40 40.63
CA GLU A 321 -9.81 -27.35 40.25
C GLU A 321 -10.01 -26.83 38.82
N ASN A 322 -10.56 -27.65 37.91
CA ASN A 322 -10.80 -27.25 36.51
C ASN A 322 -12.18 -26.60 36.28
N GLY A 323 -12.99 -26.37 37.32
CA GLY A 323 -14.22 -25.56 37.23
C GLY A 323 -15.29 -26.13 36.29
N PHE A 324 -15.40 -27.45 36.14
CA PHE A 324 -16.46 -28.07 35.36
C PHE A 324 -17.85 -27.72 35.91
N SER A 325 -18.82 -27.49 35.04
CA SER A 325 -20.18 -27.18 35.47
C SER A 325 -20.90 -28.43 35.99
N ALA A 326 -21.88 -28.24 36.87
CA ALA A 326 -22.68 -29.34 37.42
C ALA A 326 -23.28 -30.24 36.32
N LYS A 327 -23.78 -29.66 35.21
CA LYS A 327 -24.31 -30.42 34.06
C LYS A 327 -23.28 -31.31 33.38
N GLU A 328 -22.02 -30.90 33.33
CA GLU A 328 -20.93 -31.68 32.71
C GLU A 328 -20.47 -32.82 33.61
N ILE A 329 -20.44 -32.59 34.92
CA ILE A 329 -20.15 -33.60 35.94
C ILE A 329 -21.29 -34.63 36.02
N GLU A 330 -22.54 -34.16 35.97
CA GLU A 330 -23.75 -35.00 35.90
C GLU A 330 -23.77 -35.86 34.63
N ALA A 331 -23.48 -35.27 33.45
CA ALA A 331 -23.37 -36.01 32.20
C ALA A 331 -22.27 -37.07 32.23
N PHE A 332 -21.13 -36.78 32.86
CA PHE A 332 -20.07 -37.76 33.11
C PHE A 332 -20.58 -38.93 33.98
N PHE A 333 -21.19 -38.67 35.14
CA PHE A 333 -21.67 -39.76 36.00
C PHE A 333 -22.83 -40.56 35.38
N LYS A 334 -23.72 -39.91 34.61
CA LYS A 334 -24.80 -40.58 33.86
C LYS A 334 -24.28 -41.54 32.77
N LEU A 335 -23.11 -41.29 32.19
CA LEU A 335 -22.51 -42.17 31.17
C LEU A 335 -22.11 -43.55 31.72
N PHE A 336 -21.76 -43.62 33.01
CA PHE A 336 -21.34 -44.85 33.68
C PHE A 336 -22.42 -45.51 34.54
N ASN A 337 -23.39 -44.72 35.06
CA ASN A 337 -24.45 -45.20 35.96
C ASN A 337 -25.85 -45.22 35.32
N GLY A 338 -26.00 -44.78 34.06
CA GLY A 338 -27.26 -44.83 33.32
C GLY A 338 -27.52 -46.19 32.65
N PRO A 339 -28.74 -46.42 32.13
CA PRO A 339 -29.11 -47.68 31.47
C PRO A 339 -28.33 -47.95 30.17
N GLN A 340 -27.66 -46.94 29.60
CA GLN A 340 -26.75 -47.07 28.45
C GLN A 340 -25.28 -47.06 28.91
N ARG A 341 -24.92 -47.88 29.91
CA ARG A 341 -23.54 -47.96 30.43
C ARG A 341 -22.57 -48.30 29.30
N LYS A 342 -21.68 -47.36 28.98
CA LYS A 342 -20.55 -47.58 28.05
C LYS A 342 -19.30 -47.88 28.85
N MET A 343 -18.78 -49.10 28.72
CA MET A 343 -17.40 -49.39 29.12
C MET A 343 -16.44 -48.60 28.22
N LEU A 344 -15.34 -48.13 28.79
CA LEU A 344 -14.28 -47.49 28.01
C LEU A 344 -13.49 -48.56 27.25
N PRO A 345 -13.06 -48.32 26.00
CA PRO A 345 -12.13 -49.23 25.34
C PRO A 345 -10.78 -49.22 26.06
N HIS A 346 -10.27 -50.43 26.35
CA HIS A 346 -8.93 -50.65 26.93
C HIS A 346 -7.81 -50.47 25.90
#